data_AF-A0A8J7J2F6-F1
#
_entry.id   AF-A0A8J7J2F6-F1
#
_cell.length_a   1.000
_cell.length_b   1.000
_cell.length_c   1.000
_cell.angle_alpha   90.00
_cell.angle_beta   90.00
_cell.angle_gamma   90.00
#
_symmetry.space_group_name_H-M   'P 1'
#
loop_
_entity.id
_entity.type
_entity.pdbx_description
1 polymer ?
#
loop_
_entity_poly.entity_id
_entity_poly.type
_entity_poly.pdbx_seq_one_letter_code
_entity_poly.pdbx_strand_id
1 'polypeptide(L)'
;MNNIKYIILPLLCLFTIMLTQGCNSADDSGPKATSIIHKLFVTASEPGSAIYLDGVYTGKVTPSELVVEKGEHMVGVGLKDSKTYLRRTVTVEVTTKTLTVDLNNNDLQGPKVWKALFIGVNKVTANVGACVSEYTTAELDLAYEFFNWSFKDKVEDYSYNTTKWEIERRDISDETIVLSNEKLITPSIIDNYITDINKGDYDLIVTFFRGGAGSQQNCFIDNFIGIAWFDVTELNSDASYYTIRYYDDIEGTINDAKQNDPGMFIHEWLHTTAEMFYPDRGEKVPSDNGQVVHAAGKYGYSHPWMSWYEDLISGKVRDGSTYSGIGPDAFLECTVKESALGACPQ
;
A
#
# COMPACT_ATOMS: atom_id res chain seq x y z
N MET A 1 14.27 31.76 -42.93
CA MET A 1 13.08 32.63 -43.05
C MET A 1 11.97 31.88 -42.32
N ASN A 2 11.44 32.24 -41.15
CA ASN A 2 11.28 33.50 -40.45
C ASN A 2 11.60 33.34 -38.96
N ASN A 3 12.19 34.39 -38.39
CA ASN A 3 12.46 34.58 -36.98
C ASN A 3 11.19 35.02 -36.23
N ILE A 4 10.92 34.45 -35.06
CA ILE A 4 10.05 35.08 -34.05
C ILE A 4 10.95 35.45 -32.87
N LYS A 5 11.04 36.76 -32.64
CA LYS A 5 11.80 37.41 -31.56
C LYS A 5 10.91 37.48 -30.31
N TYR A 6 11.37 36.97 -29.18
CA TYR A 6 10.80 37.31 -27.87
C TYR A 6 11.39 38.64 -27.39
N ILE A 7 10.51 39.60 -27.11
CA ILE A 7 10.84 40.91 -26.55
C ILE A 7 10.90 40.76 -25.03
N ILE A 8 12.08 41.03 -24.46
CA ILE A 8 12.32 41.24 -23.04
C ILE A 8 11.93 42.68 -22.71
N LEU A 9 11.02 42.88 -21.76
CA LEU A 9 10.68 44.20 -21.23
C LEU A 9 11.18 44.29 -19.77
N PRO A 10 12.11 45.20 -19.43
CA PRO A 10 12.50 45.45 -18.06
C PRO A 10 11.60 46.55 -17.48
N LEU A 11 10.91 46.26 -16.37
CA LEU A 11 10.21 47.28 -15.59
C LEU A 11 11.12 47.69 -14.42
N LEU A 12 11.59 48.94 -14.48
CA LEU A 12 12.43 49.59 -13.48
C LEU A 12 11.65 50.72 -12.79
N CYS A 13 12.02 51.01 -11.54
CA CYS A 13 11.58 52.12 -10.67
C CYS A 13 10.23 51.90 -9.94
N LEU A 14 10.06 52.19 -8.65
CA LEU A 14 10.64 53.27 -7.84
C LEU A 14 11.00 52.82 -6.41
N PHE A 15 12.13 53.35 -5.95
CA PHE A 15 12.55 53.46 -4.56
C PHE A 15 11.67 54.51 -3.86
N THR A 16 11.01 54.14 -2.75
CA THR A 16 10.41 55.12 -1.83
C THR A 16 10.93 54.83 -0.43
N ILE A 17 11.92 55.63 -0.01
CA ILE A 17 12.38 55.72 1.37
C ILE A 17 11.36 56.57 2.12
N MET A 18 10.68 55.98 3.11
CA MET A 18 10.07 56.73 4.20
C MET A 18 10.67 56.26 5.51
N LEU A 19 11.57 57.08 6.04
CA LEU A 19 11.90 57.13 7.46
C LEU A 19 10.82 57.96 8.15
N THR A 20 10.11 57.39 9.11
CA THR A 20 9.73 58.14 10.33
C THR A 20 9.35 57.20 11.47
N GLN A 21 10.02 57.47 12.59
CA GLN A 21 9.52 57.46 13.97
C GLN A 21 9.31 56.11 14.67
N GLY A 22 10.10 55.94 15.72
CA GLY A 22 9.97 54.88 16.69
C GLY A 22 8.77 55.11 17.60
N CYS A 23 8.18 53.98 17.98
CA CYS A 23 7.41 53.84 19.19
C CYS A 23 8.13 52.82 20.06
N ASN A 24 8.39 53.20 21.31
CA ASN A 24 8.76 52.32 22.41
C ASN A 24 7.81 51.12 22.43
N SER A 25 8.31 49.93 22.15
CA SER A 25 7.64 48.70 22.55
C SER A 25 8.12 48.38 23.96
N ALA A 26 7.27 48.72 24.93
CA ALA A 26 7.41 48.28 26.30
C ALA A 26 7.66 46.77 26.37
N ASP A 27 8.50 46.36 27.32
CA ASP A 27 8.63 44.97 27.76
C ASP A 27 7.24 44.41 28.06
N ASP A 28 6.71 43.62 27.12
CA ASP A 28 5.53 42.79 27.34
C ASP A 28 6.00 41.49 28.02
N SER A 29 6.44 41.63 29.26
CA SER A 29 6.58 40.50 30.19
C SER A 29 5.19 40.12 30.71
N GLY A 30 4.28 39.76 29.81
CA GLY A 30 3.06 39.05 30.16
C GLY A 30 3.42 37.72 30.84
N PRO A 31 2.57 37.20 31.74
CA PRO A 31 2.79 35.88 32.32
C PRO A 31 2.88 34.88 31.16
N LYS A 32 4.01 34.18 31.01
CA LYS A 32 4.09 33.00 30.14
C LYS A 32 2.93 32.09 30.53
N ALA A 33 1.90 32.04 29.69
CA ALA A 33 0.78 31.12 29.87
C ALA A 33 1.39 29.74 30.05
N THR A 34 1.16 29.13 31.21
CA THR A 34 1.56 27.77 31.49
C THR A 34 0.89 26.89 30.44
N SER A 35 1.66 26.43 29.46
CA SER A 35 1.19 25.47 28.46
C SER A 35 0.71 24.24 29.22
N ILE A 36 -0.60 24.05 29.29
CA ILE A 36 -1.18 22.88 29.93
C ILE A 36 -0.85 21.69 29.02
N ILE A 37 -0.10 20.72 29.55
CA ILE A 37 0.25 19.49 28.84
C ILE A 37 -0.85 18.47 29.16
N HIS A 38 -1.58 18.02 28.15
CA HIS A 38 -2.58 16.96 28.29
C HIS A 38 -1.93 15.60 28.08
N LYS A 39 -2.37 14.62 28.87
CA LYS A 39 -1.75 13.29 28.92
C LYS A 39 -2.78 12.19 28.80
N LEU A 40 -2.53 11.24 27.92
CA LEU A 40 -3.31 10.00 27.80
C LEU A 40 -2.46 8.81 28.26
N PHE A 41 -2.93 8.02 29.22
CA PHE A 41 -2.31 6.74 29.56
C PHE A 41 -3.08 5.62 28.87
N VAL A 42 -2.48 5.03 27.84
CA VAL A 42 -3.11 4.04 26.97
C VAL A 42 -2.70 2.64 27.43
N THR A 43 -3.69 1.78 27.66
CA THR A 43 -3.52 0.36 28.02
C THR A 43 -4.36 -0.53 27.11
N ALA A 44 -3.96 -1.80 27.02
CA ALA A 44 -4.72 -2.85 26.34
C ALA A 44 -4.42 -4.22 26.97
N SER A 45 -5.17 -5.24 26.59
CA SER A 45 -5.02 -6.62 27.07
C SER A 45 -3.62 -7.21 26.83
N GLU A 46 -2.95 -6.81 25.75
CA GLU A 46 -1.61 -7.28 25.38
C GLU A 46 -0.58 -6.14 25.57
N PRO A 47 0.31 -6.21 26.59
CA PRO A 47 1.44 -5.30 26.72
C PRO A 47 2.40 -5.42 25.54
N GLY A 48 3.01 -4.31 25.14
CA GLY A 48 3.89 -4.24 23.97
C GLY A 48 3.14 -4.04 22.65
N SER A 49 1.85 -3.74 22.68
CA SER A 49 1.02 -3.48 21.50
C SER A 49 1.23 -2.07 20.95
N ALA A 50 1.26 -1.92 19.63
CA ALA A 50 1.55 -0.65 18.97
C ALA A 50 0.43 0.36 19.21
N ILE A 51 0.77 1.60 19.61
CA ILE A 51 -0.22 2.66 19.85
C ILE A 51 -0.25 3.63 18.67
N TYR A 52 -1.43 3.86 18.13
CA TYR A 52 -1.74 4.80 17.06
C TYR A 52 -2.53 5.98 17.64
N LEU A 53 -2.24 7.18 17.18
CA LEU A 53 -2.98 8.39 17.49
C LEU A 53 -3.36 9.06 16.17
N ASP A 54 -4.66 9.24 15.96
CA ASP A 54 -5.22 9.85 14.75
C ASP A 54 -4.70 9.15 13.47
N GLY A 55 -4.70 7.82 13.47
CA GLY A 55 -4.22 6.96 12.37
C GLY A 55 -2.70 6.75 12.31
N VAL A 56 -1.91 7.56 13.02
CA VAL A 56 -0.44 7.53 12.92
C VAL A 56 0.19 6.75 14.07
N TYR A 57 1.11 5.83 13.76
CA TYR A 57 1.87 5.13 14.80
C TYR A 57 2.72 6.11 15.62
N THR A 58 2.64 6.00 16.94
CA THR A 58 3.28 6.95 17.86
C THR A 58 4.75 6.62 18.17
N GLY A 59 5.25 5.45 17.73
CA GLY A 59 6.54 4.91 18.18
C GLY A 59 6.50 4.31 19.59
N LYS A 60 5.35 4.31 20.25
CA LYS A 60 5.16 3.79 21.61
C LYS A 60 4.29 2.54 21.60
N VAL A 61 4.45 1.76 22.66
CA VAL A 61 3.70 0.51 22.87
C VAL A 61 3.01 0.51 24.23
N THR A 62 1.89 -0.19 24.36
CA THR A 62 1.14 -0.30 25.61
C THR A 62 1.95 -0.99 26.72
N PRO A 63 1.75 -0.64 28.00
CA PRO A 63 1.11 0.59 28.46
C PRO A 63 2.04 1.81 28.25
N SER A 64 1.51 2.95 27.80
CA SER A 64 2.31 4.17 27.65
C SER A 64 1.54 5.45 27.90
N GLU A 65 2.27 6.51 28.25
CA GLU A 65 1.73 7.87 28.32
C GLU A 65 2.02 8.63 27.01
N LEU A 66 1.00 9.23 26.42
CA LEU A 66 1.09 10.13 25.27
C LEU A 66 0.84 11.57 25.72
N VAL A 67 1.55 12.50 25.11
CA VAL A 67 1.23 13.93 25.21
C VAL A 67 0.41 14.28 23.98
N VAL A 68 -0.76 14.88 24.20
CA VAL A 68 -1.71 15.20 23.14
C VAL A 68 -2.24 16.63 23.30
N GLU A 69 -2.83 17.15 22.24
CA GLU A 69 -3.54 18.42 22.31
C GLU A 69 -4.92 18.23 22.97
N LYS A 70 -5.61 19.34 23.22
CA LYS A 70 -7.01 19.28 23.61
C LYS A 70 -7.86 19.00 22.37
N GLY A 71 -8.99 18.33 22.56
CA GLY A 71 -9.93 18.03 21.48
C GLY A 71 -10.22 16.55 21.33
N GLU A 72 -10.84 16.20 20.21
CA GLU A 72 -11.14 14.83 19.87
C GLU A 72 -9.92 14.14 19.26
N HIS A 73 -9.62 12.94 19.75
CA HIS A 73 -8.54 12.10 19.25
C HIS A 73 -9.02 10.66 19.07
N MET A 74 -8.56 10.02 18.01
CA MET A 74 -8.77 8.61 17.75
C MET A 74 -7.56 7.83 18.26
N VAL A 75 -7.76 7.03 19.31
CA VAL A 75 -6.70 6.18 19.87
C VAL A 75 -6.88 4.77 19.32
N GLY A 76 -5.86 4.28 18.63
CA GLY A 76 -5.79 2.93 18.09
C GLY A 76 -4.73 2.09 18.80
N VAL A 77 -4.97 0.78 18.91
CA VAL A 77 -3.98 -0.19 19.38
C VAL A 77 -3.97 -1.41 18.47
N GLY A 78 -2.83 -1.65 17.83
CA GLY A 78 -2.54 -2.90 17.12
C GLY A 78 -1.96 -3.93 18.06
N LEU A 79 -2.77 -4.92 18.45
CA LEU A 79 -2.40 -5.95 19.41
C LEU A 79 -1.23 -6.80 18.89
N LYS A 80 -0.21 -6.96 19.72
CA LYS A 80 1.08 -7.52 19.32
C LYS A 80 0.99 -8.98 18.88
N ASP A 81 0.30 -9.80 19.68
CA ASP A 81 0.29 -11.26 19.57
C ASP A 81 -0.95 -11.72 18.80
N SER A 82 -2.15 -11.20 19.12
CA SER A 82 -3.38 -11.56 18.38
C SER A 82 -3.50 -10.91 17.01
N LYS A 83 -2.67 -9.90 16.70
CA LYS A 83 -2.71 -9.14 15.45
C LYS A 83 -4.10 -8.57 15.16
N THR A 84 -4.81 -8.09 16.18
CA THR A 84 -6.11 -7.43 16.01
C THR A 84 -6.00 -5.93 16.27
N TYR A 85 -6.91 -5.15 15.68
CA TYR A 85 -6.94 -3.70 15.86
C TYR A 85 -8.10 -3.25 16.75
N LEU A 86 -7.76 -2.50 17.80
CA LEU A 86 -8.70 -1.84 18.70
C LEU A 86 -8.70 -0.34 18.43
N ARG A 87 -9.85 0.33 18.47
CA ARG A 87 -9.94 1.77 18.20
C ARG A 87 -11.06 2.43 18.98
N ARG A 88 -10.76 3.57 19.61
CA ARG A 88 -11.72 4.39 20.35
C ARG A 88 -11.45 5.88 20.16
N THR A 89 -12.51 6.64 19.89
CA THR A 89 -12.47 8.10 19.93
C THR A 89 -12.61 8.60 21.37
N VAL A 90 -11.75 9.52 21.78
CA VAL A 90 -11.73 10.13 23.11
C VAL A 90 -11.69 11.65 23.01
N THR A 91 -12.40 12.33 23.91
CA THR A 91 -12.34 13.80 24.03
C THR A 91 -11.40 14.20 25.18
N VAL A 92 -10.37 14.96 24.85
CA VAL A 92 -9.37 15.48 25.78
C VAL A 92 -9.74 16.91 26.14
N GLU A 93 -10.26 17.08 27.34
CA GLU A 93 -10.58 18.38 27.92
C GLU A 93 -9.35 19.04 28.56
N VAL A 94 -9.45 20.34 28.84
CA VAL A 94 -8.36 21.06 29.53
C VAL A 94 -8.20 20.53 30.96
N THR A 95 -7.17 19.72 31.18
CA THR A 95 -6.89 19.10 32.48
C THR A 95 -5.38 18.91 32.69
N THR A 96 -4.97 18.90 33.96
CA THR A 96 -3.62 18.48 34.40
C THR A 96 -3.59 17.00 34.81
N LYS A 97 -4.74 16.32 34.84
CA LYS A 97 -4.83 14.89 35.17
C LYS A 97 -4.60 14.08 33.90
N THR A 98 -3.87 12.97 34.04
CA THR A 98 -3.77 11.97 32.98
C THR A 98 -5.13 11.28 32.81
N LEU A 99 -5.65 11.26 31.58
CA LEU A 99 -6.84 10.50 31.22
C LEU A 99 -6.40 9.07 30.84
N THR A 100 -6.98 8.06 31.49
CA THR A 100 -6.70 6.67 31.18
C THR A 100 -7.62 6.19 30.05
N VAL A 101 -7.03 5.59 29.02
CA VAL A 101 -7.75 4.96 27.91
C VAL A 101 -7.38 3.48 27.91
N ASP A 102 -8.29 2.66 28.45
CA ASP A 102 -8.16 1.20 28.43
C ASP A 102 -8.94 0.62 27.27
N LEU A 103 -8.24 0.17 26.22
CA LEU A 103 -8.85 -0.47 25.05
C LEU A 103 -9.03 -1.96 25.30
N ASN A 104 -10.20 -2.47 24.95
CA ASN A 104 -10.60 -3.87 25.14
C ASN A 104 -11.48 -4.36 23.98
N ASN A 105 -12.08 -5.54 24.11
CA ASN A 105 -12.85 -6.16 23.03
C ASN A 105 -14.07 -5.33 22.57
N ASN A 106 -14.56 -4.37 23.35
CA ASN A 106 -15.63 -3.47 22.90
C ASN A 106 -15.15 -2.45 21.84
N ASP A 107 -13.84 -2.27 21.72
CA ASP A 107 -13.18 -1.37 20.76
C ASP A 107 -12.68 -2.12 19.52
N LEU A 108 -12.95 -3.42 19.42
CA LEU A 108 -12.49 -4.26 18.31
C LEU A 108 -13.06 -3.76 16.97
N GLN A 109 -12.16 -3.55 16.01
CA GLN A 109 -12.55 -3.20 14.65
C GLN A 109 -12.70 -4.47 13.81
N GLY A 110 -13.80 -4.55 13.05
CA GLY A 110 -13.99 -5.60 12.05
C GLY A 110 -13.22 -5.28 10.76
N PRO A 111 -12.68 -6.28 10.05
CA PRO A 111 -11.97 -6.04 8.81
C PRO A 111 -12.88 -5.53 7.69
N LYS A 112 -12.30 -4.77 6.77
CA LYS A 112 -12.87 -4.61 5.42
C LYS A 112 -12.52 -5.81 4.55
N VAL A 113 -13.47 -6.20 3.71
CA VAL A 113 -13.27 -7.29 2.74
C VAL A 113 -12.56 -6.72 1.51
N TRP A 114 -11.36 -7.23 1.25
CA TRP A 114 -10.60 -7.00 0.02
C TRP A 114 -10.83 -8.18 -0.92
N LYS A 115 -11.21 -7.91 -2.17
CA LYS A 115 -11.52 -8.95 -3.15
C LYS A 115 -10.47 -9.00 -4.24
N ALA A 116 -9.89 -10.17 -4.47
CA ALA A 116 -8.91 -10.39 -5.53
C ALA A 116 -9.43 -11.40 -6.56
N LEU A 117 -9.10 -11.16 -7.83
CA LEU A 117 -9.22 -12.15 -8.90
C LEU A 117 -7.83 -12.60 -9.34
N PHE A 118 -7.53 -13.88 -9.12
CA PHE A 118 -6.38 -14.54 -9.71
C PHE A 118 -6.76 -15.14 -11.06
N ILE A 119 -6.05 -14.75 -12.11
CA ILE A 119 -6.24 -15.25 -13.48
C ILE A 119 -5.05 -16.10 -13.90
N GLY A 120 -5.22 -17.42 -13.88
CA GLY A 120 -4.23 -18.35 -14.44
C GLY A 120 -4.34 -18.39 -15.96
N VAL A 121 -3.25 -18.14 -16.69
CA VAL A 121 -3.26 -18.21 -18.15
C VAL A 121 -2.49 -19.44 -18.59
N ASN A 122 -3.20 -20.43 -19.13
CA ASN A 122 -2.58 -21.68 -19.53
C ASN A 122 -1.59 -21.47 -20.67
N LYS A 123 -1.98 -20.74 -21.73
CA LYS A 123 -1.17 -20.62 -22.96
C LYS A 123 -0.92 -19.17 -23.32
N VAL A 124 0.35 -18.85 -23.54
CA VAL A 124 0.77 -17.55 -24.07
C VAL A 124 1.69 -17.71 -25.27
N THR A 125 1.68 -16.73 -26.17
CA THR A 125 2.62 -16.64 -27.29
C THR A 125 3.19 -15.22 -27.41
N ALA A 126 4.43 -15.11 -27.86
CA ALA A 126 5.01 -13.83 -28.21
C ALA A 126 4.30 -13.23 -29.45
N ASN A 127 4.22 -11.89 -29.53
CA ASN A 127 3.71 -11.17 -30.72
C ASN A 127 4.55 -11.43 -32.00
N VAL A 128 5.76 -11.98 -31.86
CA VAL A 128 6.66 -12.32 -32.96
C VAL A 128 7.26 -13.69 -32.66
N GLY A 129 6.96 -14.69 -33.52
CA GLY A 129 7.40 -16.07 -33.38
C GLY A 129 6.24 -17.05 -33.15
N ALA A 130 6.49 -18.35 -33.29
CA ALA A 130 5.51 -19.43 -33.11
C ALA A 130 5.65 -20.15 -31.76
N CYS A 131 6.34 -19.54 -30.79
CA CYS A 131 6.59 -20.16 -29.49
C CYS A 131 5.38 -19.97 -28.57
N VAL A 132 4.72 -21.09 -28.25
CA VAL A 132 3.67 -21.17 -27.24
C VAL A 132 4.26 -21.72 -25.95
N SER A 133 4.19 -20.94 -24.88
CA SER A 133 4.51 -21.37 -23.52
C SER A 133 3.24 -21.78 -22.81
N GLU A 134 3.32 -22.85 -22.00
CA GLU A 134 2.15 -23.45 -21.37
C GLU A 134 2.39 -23.87 -19.92
N TYR A 135 1.45 -23.54 -19.05
CA TYR A 135 1.25 -24.20 -17.76
C TYR A 135 0.08 -25.20 -17.83
N THR A 136 0.25 -26.30 -17.12
CA THR A 136 -0.82 -27.23 -16.77
C THR A 136 -1.70 -26.65 -15.66
N THR A 137 -2.90 -27.20 -15.50
CA THR A 137 -3.78 -26.82 -14.38
C THR A 137 -3.13 -27.02 -13.02
N ALA A 138 -2.38 -28.13 -12.84
CA ALA A 138 -1.70 -28.42 -11.57
C ALA A 138 -0.62 -27.37 -11.24
N GLU A 139 0.09 -26.85 -12.24
CA GLU A 139 1.05 -25.76 -12.05
C GLU A 139 0.34 -24.45 -11.67
N LEU A 140 -0.80 -24.14 -12.31
CA LEU A 140 -1.62 -22.99 -11.93
C LEU A 140 -2.27 -23.15 -10.53
N ASP A 141 -2.55 -24.37 -10.10
CA ASP A 141 -3.01 -24.66 -8.73
C ASP A 141 -1.95 -24.26 -7.70
N LEU A 142 -0.69 -24.63 -7.94
CA LEU A 142 0.43 -24.24 -7.07
C LEU A 142 0.60 -22.72 -7.00
N ALA A 143 0.48 -22.04 -8.14
CA ALA A 143 0.55 -20.58 -8.22
C ALA A 143 -0.55 -19.91 -7.39
N TYR A 144 -1.78 -20.40 -7.55
CA TYR A 144 -2.95 -19.90 -6.83
C TYR A 144 -2.84 -20.12 -5.32
N GLU A 145 -2.37 -21.29 -4.89
CA GLU A 145 -2.13 -21.58 -3.48
C GLU A 145 -1.06 -20.65 -2.89
N PHE A 146 0.00 -20.36 -3.64
CA PHE A 146 1.03 -19.42 -3.22
C PHE A 146 0.48 -17.99 -3.12
N PHE A 147 -0.31 -17.54 -4.10
CA PHE A 147 -0.99 -16.25 -4.04
C PHE A 147 -1.90 -16.13 -2.81
N ASN A 148 -2.75 -17.14 -2.57
CA ASN A 148 -3.65 -17.16 -1.43
C ASN A 148 -2.89 -17.15 -0.10
N TRP A 149 -1.79 -17.90 0.00
CA TRP A 149 -0.89 -17.88 1.15
C TRP A 149 -0.28 -16.50 1.39
N SER A 150 0.23 -15.83 0.35
CA SER A 150 0.86 -14.51 0.49
C SER A 150 -0.09 -13.46 1.06
N PHE A 151 -1.36 -13.46 0.69
CA PHE A 151 -2.31 -12.47 1.20
C PHE A 151 -2.93 -12.87 2.54
N LYS A 152 -3.43 -14.10 2.68
CA LYS A 152 -4.12 -14.52 3.90
C LYS A 152 -3.18 -14.75 5.07
N ASP A 153 -2.00 -15.32 4.84
CA ASP A 153 -1.08 -15.67 5.93
C ASP A 153 -0.06 -14.57 6.24
N LYS A 154 -0.03 -13.48 5.44
CA LYS A 154 0.89 -12.35 5.66
C LYS A 154 0.19 -11.01 5.71
N VAL A 155 -0.47 -10.60 4.63
CA VAL A 155 -1.05 -9.25 4.52
C VAL A 155 -2.12 -9.01 5.59
N GLU A 156 -3.00 -9.98 5.84
CA GLU A 156 -4.02 -9.85 6.90
C GLU A 156 -3.37 -9.55 8.26
N ASP A 157 -2.38 -10.35 8.67
CA ASP A 157 -1.65 -10.13 9.92
C ASP A 157 -0.88 -8.80 9.97
N TYR A 158 -0.23 -8.41 8.86
CA TYR A 158 0.49 -7.14 8.77
C TYR A 158 -0.44 -5.93 8.89
N SER A 159 -1.71 -6.06 8.49
CA SER A 159 -2.73 -5.04 8.66
C SER A 159 -3.39 -5.02 10.05
N TYR A 160 -2.96 -5.87 10.99
CA TYR A 160 -3.69 -6.18 12.23
C TYR A 160 -5.11 -6.69 11.98
N ASN A 161 -5.26 -7.56 10.97
CA ASN A 161 -6.53 -8.15 10.56
C ASN A 161 -7.61 -7.09 10.29
N THR A 162 -7.21 -5.90 9.80
CA THR A 162 -8.13 -4.87 9.30
C THR A 162 -8.48 -5.08 7.83
N THR A 163 -7.71 -5.91 7.13
CA THR A 163 -8.07 -6.48 5.83
C THR A 163 -8.47 -7.93 5.96
N LYS A 164 -9.47 -8.37 5.20
CA LYS A 164 -9.81 -9.78 4.98
C LYS A 164 -9.89 -10.06 3.49
N TRP A 165 -9.10 -11.01 2.99
CA TRP A 165 -9.03 -11.32 1.57
C TRP A 165 -10.02 -12.41 1.15
N GLU A 166 -10.88 -12.04 0.21
CA GLU A 166 -11.71 -12.95 -0.57
C GLU A 166 -11.10 -13.10 -1.95
N ILE A 167 -10.61 -14.30 -2.26
CA ILE A 167 -9.87 -14.55 -3.48
C ILE A 167 -10.67 -15.51 -4.35
N GLU A 168 -10.91 -15.08 -5.58
CA GLU A 168 -11.50 -15.90 -6.63
C GLU A 168 -10.44 -16.28 -7.66
N ARG A 169 -10.65 -17.41 -8.32
CA ARG A 169 -9.82 -17.88 -9.41
C ARG A 169 -10.61 -18.02 -10.70
N ARG A 170 -10.00 -17.60 -11.79
CA ARG A 170 -10.43 -17.90 -13.16
C ARG A 170 -9.21 -18.34 -13.96
N ASP A 171 -9.37 -19.35 -14.80
CA ASP A 171 -8.30 -19.73 -15.73
C ASP A 171 -8.73 -19.47 -17.17
N ILE A 172 -7.79 -19.02 -18.00
CA ILE A 172 -7.94 -18.92 -19.45
C ILE A 172 -7.24 -20.14 -20.05
N SER A 173 -7.99 -21.23 -20.20
CA SER A 173 -7.49 -22.54 -20.63
C SER A 173 -7.61 -22.81 -22.13
N ASP A 174 -8.64 -22.23 -22.75
CA ASP A 174 -9.09 -22.61 -24.10
C ASP A 174 -8.51 -21.71 -25.20
N GLU A 175 -7.80 -20.66 -24.81
CA GLU A 175 -7.22 -19.67 -25.72
C GLU A 175 -5.72 -19.53 -25.51
N THR A 176 -5.02 -19.09 -26.56
CA THR A 176 -3.60 -18.68 -26.46
C THR A 176 -3.53 -17.16 -26.47
N ILE A 177 -3.12 -16.56 -25.37
CA ILE A 177 -3.00 -15.10 -25.26
C ILE A 177 -1.74 -14.63 -25.99
N VAL A 178 -1.90 -13.67 -26.89
CA VAL A 178 -0.78 -13.01 -27.54
C VAL A 178 -0.28 -11.90 -26.63
N LEU A 179 0.97 -12.02 -26.17
CA LEU A 179 1.61 -11.04 -25.30
C LEU A 179 1.92 -9.74 -26.04
N SER A 180 2.08 -8.65 -25.28
CA SER A 180 2.57 -7.37 -25.78
C SER A 180 4.00 -7.48 -26.36
N ASN A 181 4.50 -6.40 -26.94
CA ASN A 181 5.90 -6.33 -27.41
C ASN A 181 6.91 -6.51 -26.26
N GLU A 182 6.53 -6.10 -25.05
CA GLU A 182 7.29 -6.25 -23.81
C GLU A 182 7.11 -7.65 -23.18
N LYS A 183 6.37 -8.54 -23.86
CA LYS A 183 6.12 -9.93 -23.43
C LYS A 183 5.36 -9.98 -22.10
N LEU A 184 4.34 -9.11 -21.97
CA LEU A 184 3.46 -9.00 -20.82
C LEU A 184 1.99 -9.13 -21.26
N ILE A 185 1.13 -9.47 -20.31
CA ILE A 185 -0.32 -9.29 -20.43
C ILE A 185 -0.61 -7.89 -19.88
N THR A 186 -0.94 -6.95 -20.75
CA THR A 186 -1.24 -5.55 -20.38
C THR A 186 -2.74 -5.39 -20.13
N PRO A 187 -3.19 -4.28 -19.49
CA PRO A 187 -4.61 -3.95 -19.33
C PRO A 187 -5.41 -4.13 -20.62
N SER A 188 -4.94 -3.54 -21.73
CA SER A 188 -5.55 -3.62 -23.05
C SER A 188 -5.69 -5.05 -23.61
N ILE A 189 -4.87 -6.00 -23.13
CA ILE A 189 -4.95 -7.41 -23.52
C ILE A 189 -5.98 -8.11 -22.62
N ILE A 190 -5.81 -8.03 -21.30
CA ILE A 190 -6.63 -8.77 -20.35
C ILE A 190 -8.10 -8.32 -20.35
N ASP A 191 -8.39 -7.05 -20.60
CA ASP A 191 -9.76 -6.51 -20.67
C ASP A 191 -10.65 -7.25 -21.69
N ASN A 192 -10.06 -7.83 -22.75
CA ASN A 192 -10.82 -8.62 -23.72
C ASN A 192 -11.32 -9.96 -23.15
N TYR A 193 -10.76 -10.41 -22.03
CA TYR A 193 -11.03 -11.70 -21.38
C TYR A 193 -11.83 -11.57 -20.07
N ILE A 194 -11.99 -10.35 -19.57
CA ILE A 194 -12.71 -10.05 -18.32
C ILE A 194 -13.89 -9.09 -18.56
N THR A 195 -14.55 -9.20 -19.72
CA THR A 195 -15.63 -8.30 -20.13
C THR A 195 -16.85 -8.31 -19.22
N ASP A 196 -16.97 -9.32 -18.35
CA ASP A 196 -18.03 -9.47 -17.36
C ASP A 196 -17.71 -8.77 -16.02
N ILE A 197 -16.48 -8.29 -15.83
CA ILE A 197 -16.04 -7.60 -14.62
C ILE A 197 -16.34 -6.10 -14.72
N ASN A 198 -17.04 -5.58 -13.72
CA ASN A 198 -17.44 -4.18 -13.63
C ASN A 198 -16.59 -3.42 -12.61
N LYS A 199 -16.69 -2.10 -12.65
CA LYS A 199 -16.11 -1.22 -11.63
C LYS A 199 -16.62 -1.58 -10.25
N GLY A 200 -15.71 -1.70 -9.30
CA GLY A 200 -16.05 -2.05 -7.92
C GLY A 200 -16.19 -3.55 -7.65
N ASP A 201 -16.02 -4.42 -8.64
CA ASP A 201 -16.10 -5.87 -8.43
C ASP A 201 -14.89 -6.40 -7.67
N TYR A 202 -13.68 -5.90 -7.94
CA TYR A 202 -12.44 -6.36 -7.32
C TYR A 202 -11.56 -5.19 -6.88
N ASP A 203 -10.80 -5.41 -5.81
CA ASP A 203 -9.74 -4.51 -5.36
C ASP A 203 -8.43 -4.77 -6.11
N LEU A 204 -8.20 -6.03 -6.49
CA LEU A 204 -6.99 -6.50 -7.17
C LEU A 204 -7.34 -7.54 -8.24
N ILE A 205 -6.75 -7.42 -9.42
CA ILE A 205 -6.74 -8.43 -10.46
C ILE A 205 -5.28 -8.78 -10.76
N VAL A 206 -4.99 -10.08 -10.89
CA VAL A 206 -3.64 -10.58 -11.19
C VAL A 206 -3.71 -11.56 -12.33
N THR A 207 -2.84 -11.41 -13.32
CA THR A 207 -2.60 -12.46 -14.32
C THR A 207 -1.31 -13.19 -14.04
N PHE A 208 -1.35 -14.51 -14.07
CA PHE A 208 -0.20 -15.36 -13.83
C PHE A 208 0.01 -16.31 -15.00
N PHE A 209 1.20 -16.30 -15.58
CA PHE A 209 1.49 -17.10 -16.77
C PHE A 209 2.96 -17.52 -16.82
N ARG A 210 3.24 -18.53 -17.65
CA ARG A 210 4.59 -19.08 -17.78
C ARG A 210 5.50 -18.18 -18.60
N GLY A 211 6.55 -17.68 -17.96
CA GLY A 211 7.76 -17.18 -18.60
C GLY A 211 8.79 -18.29 -18.82
N GLY A 212 9.79 -18.04 -19.67
CA GLY A 212 10.89 -18.98 -19.89
C GLY A 212 10.72 -19.88 -21.12
N ALA A 213 11.36 -21.05 -21.07
CA ALA A 213 11.35 -21.99 -22.17
C ALA A 213 9.99 -22.69 -22.23
N GLY A 214 9.18 -22.35 -23.22
CA GLY A 214 7.88 -22.99 -23.46
C GLY A 214 7.99 -24.51 -23.59
N SER A 215 6.84 -25.18 -23.61
CA SER A 215 6.73 -26.64 -23.53
C SER A 215 7.40 -27.41 -24.70
N GLN A 216 7.88 -26.70 -25.74
CA GLN A 216 8.62 -27.25 -26.87
C GLN A 216 10.11 -26.91 -26.80
N GLN A 217 10.96 -27.86 -27.18
CA GLN A 217 12.42 -27.68 -27.25
C GLN A 217 12.78 -26.46 -28.14
N ASN A 218 13.49 -25.46 -27.59
CA ASN A 218 13.83 -24.15 -28.19
C ASN A 218 12.68 -23.12 -28.29
N CYS A 219 11.53 -23.36 -27.68
CA CYS A 219 10.52 -22.33 -27.48
C CYS A 219 10.95 -21.49 -26.28
N PHE A 220 11.30 -20.22 -26.48
CA PHE A 220 11.74 -19.34 -25.40
C PHE A 220 11.09 -17.97 -25.55
N ILE A 221 10.28 -17.57 -24.56
CA ILE A 221 9.61 -16.26 -24.62
C ILE A 221 10.58 -15.15 -24.20
N ASP A 222 11.16 -15.25 -23.00
CA ASP A 222 12.12 -14.27 -22.47
C ASP A 222 12.81 -14.75 -21.17
N ASN A 223 13.98 -14.18 -20.86
CA ASN A 223 14.89 -14.51 -19.73
C ASN A 223 14.57 -13.66 -18.50
N PHE A 224 13.34 -13.67 -17.97
CA PHE A 224 13.05 -12.80 -16.83
C PHE A 224 11.71 -13.10 -16.13
N ILE A 225 11.67 -12.85 -14.82
CA ILE A 225 10.45 -12.60 -14.04
C ILE A 225 9.87 -11.25 -14.49
N GLY A 226 9.11 -11.26 -15.59
CA GLY A 226 8.41 -10.07 -16.05
C GLY A 226 7.31 -9.74 -15.07
N ILE A 227 7.57 -8.83 -14.14
CA ILE A 227 6.51 -8.25 -13.32
C ILE A 227 6.27 -6.81 -13.75
N ALA A 228 5.00 -6.53 -14.00
CA ALA A 228 4.54 -5.19 -14.33
C ALA A 228 3.26 -4.94 -13.55
N TRP A 229 3.20 -3.75 -12.98
CA TRP A 229 2.05 -3.20 -12.30
C TRP A 229 1.53 -2.01 -13.09
N PHE A 230 0.24 -1.75 -12.95
CA PHE A 230 -0.47 -0.72 -13.69
C PHE A 230 -1.28 0.13 -12.71
N ASP A 231 -1.49 1.38 -13.08
CA ASP A 231 -2.35 2.29 -12.32
C ASP A 231 -3.77 1.69 -12.18
N VAL A 232 -4.40 1.94 -11.03
CA VAL A 232 -5.72 1.38 -10.69
C VAL A 232 -6.81 1.78 -11.68
N THR A 233 -6.59 2.82 -12.51
CA THR A 233 -7.52 3.30 -13.53
C THR A 233 -7.27 2.76 -14.93
N GLU A 234 -6.22 1.93 -15.12
CA GLU A 234 -5.84 1.41 -16.44
C GLU A 234 -6.73 0.26 -16.92
N LEU A 235 -7.28 -0.53 -15.99
CA LEU A 235 -8.32 -1.52 -16.32
C LEU A 235 -9.68 -0.83 -16.44
N ASN A 236 -10.54 -1.32 -17.33
CA ASN A 236 -11.92 -0.82 -17.43
C ASN A 236 -12.74 -1.01 -16.13
N SER A 237 -12.32 -1.96 -15.29
CA SER A 237 -12.92 -2.25 -13.99
C SER A 237 -12.39 -1.38 -12.84
N ASP A 238 -11.48 -0.43 -13.09
CA ASP A 238 -10.85 0.42 -12.08
C ASP A 238 -10.32 -0.38 -10.85
N ALA A 239 -9.64 -1.49 -11.10
CA ALA A 239 -9.03 -2.34 -10.08
C ALA A 239 -7.51 -2.24 -10.12
N SER A 240 -6.83 -2.47 -8.99
CA SER A 240 -5.37 -2.68 -9.02
C SER A 240 -5.04 -3.83 -9.96
N TYR A 241 -3.99 -3.68 -10.77
CA TYR A 241 -3.59 -4.73 -11.71
C TYR A 241 -2.09 -4.90 -11.74
N TYR A 242 -1.66 -6.15 -11.66
CA TYR A 242 -0.31 -6.55 -12.05
C TYR A 242 -0.32 -7.90 -12.74
N THR A 243 0.71 -8.13 -13.55
CA THR A 243 0.93 -9.41 -14.24
C THR A 243 2.23 -10.02 -13.79
N ILE A 244 2.22 -11.32 -13.51
CA ILE A 244 3.41 -12.09 -13.17
C ILE A 244 3.69 -13.10 -14.27
N ARG A 245 4.86 -12.94 -14.88
CA ARG A 245 5.50 -13.92 -15.74
C ARG A 245 6.46 -14.76 -14.89
N TYR A 246 6.16 -16.04 -14.69
CA TYR A 246 6.87 -16.88 -13.71
C TYR A 246 7.71 -18.00 -14.34
N TYR A 247 8.52 -18.70 -13.52
CA TYR A 247 9.53 -19.66 -13.99
C TYR A 247 8.96 -21.00 -14.47
N ASP A 248 9.77 -21.73 -15.26
CA ASP A 248 9.47 -23.08 -15.74
C ASP A 248 9.33 -24.11 -14.61
N ASP A 249 10.23 -24.08 -13.61
CA ASP A 249 10.12 -24.93 -12.41
C ASP A 249 9.30 -24.22 -11.33
N ILE A 250 7.98 -24.20 -11.52
CA ILE A 250 7.09 -23.47 -10.63
C ILE A 250 7.11 -24.01 -9.19
N GLU A 251 7.12 -25.33 -9.00
CA GLU A 251 7.08 -25.95 -7.69
C GLU A 251 8.38 -25.68 -6.92
N GLY A 252 9.53 -25.93 -7.56
CA GLY A 252 10.84 -25.65 -6.97
C GLY A 252 10.99 -24.16 -6.63
N THR A 253 10.60 -23.28 -7.54
CA THR A 253 10.68 -21.83 -7.33
C THR A 253 9.75 -21.34 -6.22
N ILE A 254 8.50 -21.82 -6.14
CA ILE A 254 7.58 -21.45 -5.06
C ILE A 254 8.12 -21.91 -3.71
N ASN A 255 8.65 -23.13 -3.63
CA ASN A 255 9.22 -23.66 -2.41
C ASN A 255 10.46 -22.86 -1.96
N ASP A 256 11.30 -22.44 -2.91
CA ASP A 256 12.44 -21.56 -2.66
C ASP A 256 11.98 -20.17 -2.21
N ALA A 257 11.04 -19.55 -2.93
CA ALA A 257 10.49 -18.23 -2.61
C ALA A 257 9.89 -18.23 -1.19
N LYS A 258 9.08 -19.21 -0.82
CA LYS A 258 8.52 -19.30 0.54
C LYS A 258 9.59 -19.31 1.65
N GLN A 259 10.80 -19.78 1.36
CA GLN A 259 11.91 -19.84 2.32
C GLN A 259 12.79 -18.59 2.27
N ASN A 260 13.08 -18.09 1.07
CA ASN A 260 14.14 -17.12 0.82
C ASN A 260 13.62 -15.74 0.42
N ASP A 261 12.49 -15.64 -0.27
CA ASP A 261 11.85 -14.38 -0.68
C ASP A 261 10.32 -14.52 -0.85
N PRO A 262 9.56 -14.60 0.25
CA PRO A 262 8.13 -14.91 0.19
C PRO A 262 7.28 -13.71 -0.26
N GLY A 263 7.91 -12.57 -0.48
CA GLY A 263 7.24 -11.28 -0.62
C GLY A 263 6.76 -10.94 -2.01
N MET A 264 7.01 -11.77 -3.03
CA MET A 264 6.77 -11.41 -4.44
C MET A 264 5.35 -10.84 -4.68
N PHE A 265 4.28 -11.57 -4.35
CA PHE A 265 2.92 -11.05 -4.61
C PHE A 265 2.58 -9.79 -3.80
N ILE A 266 3.15 -9.66 -2.61
CA ILE A 266 2.93 -8.50 -1.74
C ILE A 266 3.67 -7.28 -2.32
N HIS A 267 4.89 -7.47 -2.79
CA HIS A 267 5.72 -6.45 -3.44
C HIS A 267 4.96 -5.77 -4.58
N GLU A 268 4.37 -6.57 -5.46
CA GLU A 268 3.68 -6.10 -6.67
C GLU A 268 2.35 -5.43 -6.36
N TRP A 269 1.65 -5.95 -5.36
CA TRP A 269 0.46 -5.28 -4.86
C TRP A 269 0.79 -3.94 -4.19
N LEU A 270 1.92 -3.82 -3.52
CA LEU A 270 2.34 -2.55 -2.91
C LEU A 270 2.73 -1.51 -3.96
N HIS A 271 3.17 -1.92 -5.15
CA HIS A 271 3.33 -0.99 -6.25
C HIS A 271 1.99 -0.35 -6.68
N THR A 272 0.89 -1.10 -6.69
CA THR A 272 -0.42 -0.50 -7.05
C THR A 272 -1.07 0.23 -5.88
N THR A 273 -0.83 -0.22 -4.64
CA THR A 273 -1.53 0.33 -3.48
C THR A 273 -0.74 1.37 -2.72
N ALA A 274 0.50 1.09 -2.36
CA ALA A 274 1.33 1.98 -1.56
C ALA A 274 1.94 3.12 -2.39
N GLU A 275 2.22 2.91 -3.69
CA GLU A 275 2.79 3.96 -4.55
C GLU A 275 1.74 4.81 -5.26
N MET A 276 0.51 4.32 -5.41
CA MET A 276 -0.54 4.99 -6.20
C MET A 276 -1.79 5.24 -5.35
N PHE A 277 -2.52 4.18 -4.98
CA PHE A 277 -3.84 4.31 -4.35
C PHE A 277 -3.86 5.14 -3.07
N TYR A 278 -3.06 4.78 -2.06
CA TYR A 278 -3.07 5.48 -0.78
C TYR A 278 -2.47 6.90 -0.84
N PRO A 279 -1.37 7.14 -1.58
CA PRO A 279 -0.90 8.50 -1.85
C PRO A 279 -1.97 9.42 -2.45
N ASP A 280 -2.76 8.93 -3.41
CA ASP A 280 -3.85 9.70 -4.03
C ASP A 280 -4.99 10.04 -3.05
N ARG A 281 -5.11 9.25 -1.97
CA ARG A 281 -6.01 9.51 -0.85
C ARG A 281 -5.41 10.45 0.21
N GLY A 282 -4.18 10.90 0.02
CA GLY A 282 -3.49 11.80 0.96
C GLY A 282 -2.73 11.09 2.07
N GLU A 283 -2.63 9.75 2.03
CA GLU A 283 -1.83 9.01 2.99
C GLU A 283 -0.34 9.30 2.83
N LYS A 284 0.36 9.35 3.96
CA LYS A 284 1.81 9.56 3.97
C LYS A 284 2.52 8.23 3.97
N VAL A 285 3.08 7.88 2.82
CA VAL A 285 3.92 6.70 2.63
C VAL A 285 5.39 7.08 2.52
N PRO A 286 6.30 6.24 3.05
CA PRO A 286 7.74 6.46 2.92
C PRO A 286 8.18 6.28 1.46
N SER A 287 9.06 7.13 0.94
CA SER A 287 9.50 7.03 -0.46
C SER A 287 10.96 7.41 -0.69
N ASP A 288 11.53 6.88 -1.77
CA ASP A 288 12.81 7.32 -2.33
C ASP A 288 12.68 7.54 -3.83
N ASN A 289 12.92 8.78 -4.28
CA ASN A 289 12.75 9.18 -5.68
C ASN A 289 11.38 8.79 -6.28
N GLY A 290 10.32 8.85 -5.47
CA GLY A 290 8.96 8.50 -5.88
C GLY A 290 8.63 7.01 -5.84
N GLN A 291 9.57 6.14 -5.46
CA GLN A 291 9.31 4.72 -5.26
C GLN A 291 9.13 4.43 -3.77
N VAL A 292 8.08 3.69 -3.41
CA VAL A 292 7.81 3.26 -2.03
C VAL A 292 8.40 1.88 -1.85
N VAL A 293 8.03 0.91 -2.70
CA VAL A 293 8.38 -0.49 -2.46
C VAL A 293 9.89 -0.71 -2.47
N HIS A 294 10.59 -0.01 -3.38
CA HIS A 294 12.06 -0.05 -3.49
C HIS A 294 12.80 0.87 -2.52
N ALA A 295 12.10 1.67 -1.70
CA ALA A 295 12.73 2.55 -0.71
C ALA A 295 13.28 1.80 0.51
N ALA A 296 13.00 0.50 0.66
CA ALA A 296 13.37 -0.30 1.82
C ALA A 296 14.82 -0.07 2.32
N GLY A 297 15.79 -0.04 1.40
CA GLY A 297 17.20 0.17 1.73
C GLY A 297 17.50 1.54 2.35
N LYS A 298 16.83 2.62 1.89
CA LYS A 298 16.95 3.97 2.47
C LYS A 298 16.50 4.01 3.93
N TYR A 299 15.48 3.21 4.24
CA TYR A 299 14.92 3.11 5.59
C TYR A 299 15.61 2.03 6.45
N GLY A 300 16.69 1.43 5.96
CA GLY A 300 17.52 0.49 6.71
C GLY A 300 17.05 -0.95 6.71
N TYR A 301 16.12 -1.31 5.83
CA TYR A 301 15.62 -2.68 5.67
C TYR A 301 16.48 -3.46 4.65
N SER A 302 16.62 -4.76 4.89
CA SER A 302 17.38 -5.68 4.02
C SER A 302 16.46 -6.68 3.34
N HIS A 303 16.83 -7.11 2.13
CA HIS A 303 16.18 -8.21 1.42
C HIS A 303 16.19 -9.48 2.31
N PRO A 304 15.11 -10.29 2.37
CA PRO A 304 13.89 -10.30 1.54
C PRO A 304 12.75 -9.34 1.94
N TRP A 305 13.05 -8.17 2.52
CA TRP A 305 12.11 -7.05 2.73
C TRP A 305 10.78 -7.36 3.43
N MET A 306 10.62 -8.54 4.04
CA MET A 306 9.38 -8.91 4.71
C MET A 306 9.06 -8.01 5.91
N SER A 307 10.08 -7.60 6.65
CA SER A 307 9.92 -6.60 7.73
C SER A 307 9.60 -5.22 7.18
N TRP A 308 10.08 -4.88 5.97
CA TRP A 308 9.70 -3.66 5.27
C TRP A 308 8.22 -3.69 4.91
N TYR A 309 7.72 -4.80 4.33
CA TYR A 309 6.30 -4.95 4.00
C TYR A 309 5.43 -4.93 5.25
N GLU A 310 5.82 -5.63 6.32
CA GLU A 310 5.10 -5.60 7.60
C GLU A 310 4.98 -4.17 8.11
N ASP A 311 6.10 -3.45 8.26
CA ASP A 311 6.09 -2.09 8.80
C ASP A 311 5.41 -1.08 7.86
N LEU A 312 5.52 -1.24 6.54
CA LEU A 312 4.84 -0.39 5.57
C LEU A 312 3.32 -0.55 5.65
N ILE A 313 2.83 -1.79 5.66
CA ILE A 313 1.39 -2.10 5.73
C ILE A 313 0.82 -1.66 7.07
N SER A 314 1.56 -1.87 8.17
CA SER A 314 1.13 -1.45 9.51
C SER A 314 1.37 0.03 9.83
N GLY A 315 1.98 0.82 8.94
CA GLY A 315 2.22 2.25 9.19
C GLY A 315 3.32 2.53 10.22
N LYS A 316 4.26 1.61 10.40
CA LYS A 316 5.35 1.66 11.39
C LYS A 316 6.71 2.05 10.81
N VAL A 317 6.80 2.45 9.53
CA VAL A 317 8.07 2.89 8.96
C VAL A 317 8.45 4.25 9.54
N ARG A 318 9.62 4.32 10.19
CA ARG A 318 10.12 5.58 10.75
C ARG A 318 10.57 6.52 9.63
N ASP A 319 9.94 7.70 9.56
CA ASP A 319 10.26 8.74 8.57
C ASP A 319 10.55 10.07 9.29
N GLY A 320 11.85 10.35 9.45
CA GLY A 320 12.33 11.48 10.26
C GLY A 320 11.93 11.36 11.74
N SER A 321 11.14 12.32 12.21
CA SER A 321 10.63 12.36 13.60
C SER A 321 9.24 11.73 13.76
N THR A 322 8.65 11.23 12.68
CA THR A 322 7.32 10.62 12.67
C THR A 322 7.38 9.21 12.08
N TYR A 323 6.20 8.61 11.88
CA TYR A 323 6.01 7.32 11.25
C TYR A 323 5.07 7.47 10.06
N SER A 324 5.24 6.59 9.08
CA SER A 324 4.55 6.61 7.79
C SER A 324 4.28 5.19 7.30
N GLY A 325 3.41 5.07 6.31
CA GLY A 325 2.96 3.83 5.72
C GLY A 325 1.44 3.85 5.54
N ILE A 326 0.84 2.68 5.32
CA ILE A 326 -0.61 2.57 5.09
C ILE A 326 -1.34 2.65 6.43
N GLY A 327 -1.06 1.72 7.33
CA GLY A 327 -1.67 1.69 8.66
C GLY A 327 -3.07 1.07 8.67
N PRO A 328 -3.51 0.58 9.85
CA PRO A 328 -4.79 -0.12 9.99
C PRO A 328 -6.00 0.78 9.71
N ASP A 329 -5.94 2.07 10.06
CA ASP A 329 -7.07 2.98 9.83
C ASP A 329 -7.32 3.24 8.34
N ALA A 330 -6.27 3.38 7.52
CA ALA A 330 -6.41 3.55 6.08
C ALA A 330 -7.10 2.34 5.42
N PHE A 331 -6.74 1.11 5.83
CA PHE A 331 -7.41 -0.11 5.37
C PHE A 331 -8.88 -0.20 5.81
N LEU A 332 -9.21 0.33 6.99
CA LEU A 332 -10.58 0.40 7.50
C LEU A 332 -11.41 1.53 6.88
N GLU A 333 -10.77 2.50 6.23
CA GLU A 333 -11.45 3.64 5.63
C GLU A 333 -11.98 3.30 4.23
N CYS A 334 -11.12 2.76 3.38
CA CYS A 334 -11.42 2.63 1.96
C CYS A 334 -10.63 1.50 1.29
N THR A 335 -11.30 0.71 0.47
CA THR A 335 -10.65 -0.23 -0.45
C THR A 335 -10.64 0.32 -1.88
N VAL A 336 -9.82 -0.26 -2.77
CA VAL A 336 -9.73 0.17 -4.18
C VAL A 336 -11.09 0.10 -4.86
N LYS A 337 -11.84 -0.99 -4.67
CA LYS A 337 -13.16 -1.19 -5.29
C LYS A 337 -14.21 -0.21 -4.77
N GLU A 338 -14.14 0.16 -3.48
CA GLU A 338 -15.03 1.18 -2.91
C GLU A 338 -14.70 2.56 -3.49
N SER A 339 -13.42 2.86 -3.69
CA SER A 339 -12.96 4.10 -4.32
C SER A 339 -13.42 4.20 -5.78
N ALA A 340 -13.32 3.10 -6.53
CA ALA A 340 -13.83 3.01 -7.90
C ALA A 340 -15.33 3.34 -8.01
N LEU A 341 -16.09 3.06 -6.95
CA LEU A 341 -17.52 3.37 -6.85
C LEU A 341 -17.80 4.77 -6.26
N GLY A 342 -16.77 5.52 -5.87
CA GLY A 342 -16.92 6.79 -5.14
C GLY A 342 -17.57 6.62 -3.76
N ALA A 343 -17.46 5.43 -3.16
CA ALA A 343 -18.12 5.06 -1.90
C ALA A 343 -17.25 5.34 -0.65
N CYS A 344 -16.02 5.79 -0.85
CA CYS A 344 -15.12 6.08 0.27
C CYS A 344 -15.45 7.42 0.94
N PRO A 345 -15.22 7.55 2.26
CA PRO A 345 -15.29 8.83 2.95
C PRO A 345 -14.42 9.89 2.28
N GLN A 346 -14.89 11.14 2.30
CA GLN A 346 -14.19 12.32 1.80
C GLN A 346 -13.37 13.00 2.88
#